data_AF-A0A354SM19-F1
#
_entry.id   AF-A0A354SM19-F1
#
_cell.length_a   1.000
_cell.length_b   1.000
_cell.length_c   1.000
_cell.angle_alpha   90.00
_cell.angle_beta   90.00
_cell.angle_gamma   90.00
#
_symmetry.space_group_name_H-M   'P 1'
#
loop_
_entity.id
_entity.type
_entity.pdbx_description
1 polymer ?
#
loop_
_entity_poly.entity_id
_entity_poly.type
_entity_poly.pdbx_seq_one_letter_code
_entity_poly.pdbx_strand_id
1 'polypeptide(L)'
;MPNRDIVLRESISKGEVILLPVEKFQGEIEVVTTPQRAEEVMTLLGKEKVVGIDTETKPNFVTKEKNKVALLQISTLKKCFLLR
;
A
#
# COMPACT_ATOMS: atom_id res chain seq x y z
N MET A 1 -22.44 19.27 10.79
CA MET A 1 -21.11 18.72 11.12
C MET A 1 -20.11 19.85 10.96
N PRO A 2 -19.28 20.19 11.97
CA PRO A 2 -18.42 21.35 11.85
C PRO A 2 -17.39 21.14 10.73
N ASN A 3 -17.25 22.17 9.90
CA ASN A 3 -16.33 22.26 8.79
C ASN A 3 -14.89 22.05 9.32
N ARG A 4 -14.24 20.94 8.95
CA ARG A 4 -12.81 20.77 9.24
C ARG A 4 -12.05 21.50 8.15
N ASP A 5 -11.52 22.68 8.47
CA ASP A 5 -10.54 23.33 7.61
C ASP A 5 -9.32 22.40 7.51
N ILE A 6 -9.15 21.75 6.36
CA ILE A 6 -8.00 20.89 6.10
C ILE A 6 -6.82 21.81 5.80
N VAL A 7 -5.96 22.04 6.80
CA VAL A 7 -4.70 22.74 6.61
C VAL A 7 -3.65 21.74 6.12
N LEU A 8 -3.36 21.77 4.82
CA LEU A 8 -2.25 21.02 4.23
C LEU A 8 -0.94 21.74 4.58
N ARG A 9 -0.06 21.05 5.31
CA ARG A 9 1.30 21.51 5.63
C ARG A 9 2.30 20.75 4.78
N GLU A 10 3.29 21.44 4.23
CA GLU A 10 4.36 20.80 3.43
C GLU A 10 5.24 19.86 4.25
N SER A 11 5.37 20.12 5.55
CA SER A 11 6.15 19.30 6.47
C SER A 11 5.60 19.29 7.89
N ILE A 12 5.95 18.23 8.62
CA ILE A 12 5.72 18.04 10.05
C ILE A 12 7.04 17.60 10.69
N SER A 13 7.29 18.01 11.93
CA SER A 13 8.47 17.60 12.67
C SER A 13 8.39 16.14 13.10
N LYS A 14 9.54 15.52 13.39
CA LYS A 14 9.58 14.14 13.93
C LYS A 14 8.77 13.99 15.22
N GLY A 15 8.78 15.02 16.07
CA GLY A 15 7.99 15.04 17.31
C GLY A 15 6.48 15.06 17.05
N GLU A 16 6.04 15.83 16.03
CA GLU A 16 4.63 15.84 15.62
C GLU A 16 4.19 14.49 15.04
N VAL A 17 5.03 13.82 14.22
CA VAL A 17 4.73 12.49 13.65
C VAL A 17 4.44 11.46 14.73
N ILE A 18 5.22 11.45 15.81
CA ILE A 18 5.08 10.48 16.92
C ILE A 18 3.73 10.62 17.64
N LEU A 19 3.16 11.82 17.67
CA LEU A 19 1.88 12.10 18.33
C LEU A 19 0.67 11.80 17.43
N LEU A 20 0.87 11.55 16.14
CA LEU A 20 -0.22 11.22 15.23
C LEU A 20 -0.78 9.83 15.54
N PRO A 21 -2.11 9.63 15.41
CA PRO A 21 -2.69 8.31 15.55
C PRO A 21 -2.12 7.36 14.50
N VAL A 22 -1.83 6.12 14.93
CA VAL A 22 -1.43 5.06 14.01
C VAL A 22 -2.62 4.69 13.14
N GLU A 23 -2.47 4.85 11.84
CA GLU A 23 -3.48 4.45 10.88
C GLU A 23 -3.35 2.96 10.56
N LYS A 24 -4.48 2.25 10.50
CA LYS A 24 -4.54 0.84 10.12
C LYS A 24 -5.52 0.69 8.98
N PHE A 25 -5.09 0.05 7.90
CA PHE A 25 -5.98 -0.27 6.80
C PHE A 25 -7.16 -1.12 7.30
N GLN A 26 -8.38 -0.60 7.15
CA GLN A 26 -9.62 -1.25 7.60
C GLN A 26 -10.27 -2.10 6.49
N GLY A 27 -9.72 -2.08 5.28
CA GLY A 27 -10.23 -2.83 4.14
C GLY A 27 -9.85 -4.32 4.18
N GLU A 28 -10.43 -5.08 3.25
CA GLU A 28 -10.09 -6.48 3.06
C GLU A 28 -8.67 -6.63 2.49
N ILE A 29 -7.91 -7.61 2.96
CA ILE A 29 -6.59 -7.94 2.40
C ILE A 29 -6.65 -9.34 1.80
N GLU A 30 -6.34 -9.45 0.51
CA GLU A 30 -6.29 -10.71 -0.23
C GLU A 30 -4.84 -11.00 -0.66
N VAL A 31 -4.33 -12.19 -0.32
CA VAL A 31 -3.02 -12.66 -0.78
C VAL A 31 -3.21 -13.45 -2.06
N VAL A 32 -2.54 -13.01 -3.12
CA VAL A 32 -2.63 -13.57 -4.47
C VAL A 32 -1.32 -14.26 -4.81
N THR A 33 -1.37 -15.58 -5.01
CA THR A 33 -0.17 -16.42 -5.24
C THR A 33 -0.22 -17.21 -6.55
N THR A 34 -1.23 -16.98 -7.40
CA THR A 34 -1.35 -17.66 -8.69
C THR A 34 -1.45 -16.64 -9.83
N PRO A 35 -0.83 -16.91 -10.99
CA PRO A 35 -0.93 -16.01 -12.15
C PRO A 35 -2.36 -15.78 -12.61
N GLN A 36 -3.19 -16.82 -12.62
CA GLN A 36 -4.60 -16.74 -13.04
C GLN A 36 -5.37 -15.75 -12.15
N ARG A 37 -5.19 -15.84 -10.84
CA ARG A 37 -5.85 -14.92 -9.91
C ARG A 37 -5.31 -13.51 -10.04
N ALA A 38 -4.00 -13.35 -10.32
CA ALA A 38 -3.42 -12.05 -10.59
C ALA A 38 -4.09 -11.37 -11.80
N GLU A 39 -4.30 -12.09 -12.91
CA GLU A 39 -5.01 -11.55 -14.09
C GLU A 39 -6.44 -11.10 -13.79
N GLU A 40 -7.19 -11.89 -13.00
CA GLU A 40 -8.53 -11.52 -12.54
C GLU A 40 -8.51 -10.24 -11.69
N VAL A 41 -7.57 -10.16 -10.76
CA VAL A 41 -7.38 -9.00 -9.89
C VAL A 41 -7.01 -7.76 -10.70
N MET A 42 -6.13 -7.88 -11.70
CA MET A 42 -5.79 -6.77 -12.59
C MET A 42 -7.01 -6.29 -13.39
N THR A 43 -7.88 -7.20 -13.81
CA THR A 43 -9.14 -6.85 -14.50
C THR A 43 -10.10 -6.09 -13.57
N LEU A 44 -10.15 -6.44 -12.28
CA LEU A 44 -10.95 -5.72 -11.29
C LEU A 44 -10.39 -4.33 -11.01
N LEU A 45 -9.07 -4.24 -10.76
CA LEU A 45 -8.38 -2.99 -10.47
C LEU A 45 -8.41 -2.02 -11.66
N GLY A 46 -8.44 -2.54 -12.90
CA GLY A 46 -8.58 -1.72 -14.11
C GLY A 46 -9.90 -0.94 -14.21
N LYS A 47 -10.90 -1.26 -13.37
CA LYS A 47 -12.17 -0.52 -13.29
C LYS A 47 -12.11 0.66 -12.32
N GLU A 48 -11.09 0.71 -11.46
CA GLU A 48 -10.91 1.76 -10.47
C GLU A 48 -10.23 2.98 -11.11
N LYS A 49 -10.71 4.17 -10.75
CA LYS A 49 -10.12 5.42 -11.27
C LYS A 49 -8.70 5.67 -10.74
N VAL A 50 -8.44 5.24 -9.50
CA VAL A 50 -7.17 5.42 -8.79
C VAL A 50 -6.93 4.19 -7.91
N VAL A 51 -5.68 3.75 -7.86
CA VAL A 51 -5.21 2.71 -6.95
C VAL A 51 -3.92 3.18 -6.25
N GLY A 52 -3.70 2.71 -5.03
CA GLY A 52 -2.43 2.84 -4.33
C GLY A 52 -1.51 1.68 -4.68
N ILE A 53 -0.22 1.94 -4.86
CA ILE A 53 0.80 0.93 -5.22
C ILE A 53 1.98 1.06 -4.26
N ASP A 54 2.47 -0.09 -3.79
CA ASP A 54 3.73 -0.20 -3.05
C ASP A 54 4.42 -1.53 -3.38
N THR A 55 5.71 -1.67 -3.06
CA THR A 55 6.48 -2.89 -3.30
C THR A 55 7.44 -3.19 -2.16
N GLU A 56 7.53 -4.46 -1.76
CA GLU A 56 8.55 -4.93 -0.83
C GLU A 56 9.62 -5.79 -1.52
N THR A 57 10.84 -5.68 -1.03
CA THR A 57 11.94 -6.58 -1.43
C THR A 57 12.27 -7.55 -0.32
N LYS A 58 12.77 -8.73 -0.67
CA LYS A 58 13.28 -9.68 0.34
C LYS A 58 14.40 -8.99 1.14
N PRO A 59 14.47 -9.13 2.47
CA PRO A 59 15.62 -8.63 3.22
C PRO A 59 16.90 -9.33 2.75
N ASN A 60 17.95 -8.56 2.44
CA ASN A 60 19.28 -9.10 2.19
C ASN A 60 20.16 -8.89 3.41
N PHE A 61 20.74 -9.97 3.93
CA PHE A 61 21.70 -9.92 5.04
C PHE A 61 23.15 -9.91 4.53
N VAL A 62 23.35 -9.91 3.20
CA VAL A 62 24.67 -9.85 2.55
C VAL A 62 24.80 -8.57 1.74
N THR A 63 25.80 -7.76 2.07
CA THR A 63 26.07 -6.48 1.42
C THR A 63 26.67 -6.72 0.03
N LYS A 64 25.82 -6.77 -1.02
CA LYS A 64 26.18 -6.49 -2.45
C LYS A 64 25.06 -6.77 -3.47
N GLU A 65 23.99 -7.48 -3.13
CA GLU A 65 22.95 -7.85 -4.12
C GLU A 65 21.63 -7.12 -3.91
N LYS A 66 21.10 -6.51 -4.98
CA LYS A 66 19.72 -5.97 -4.99
C LYS A 66 18.75 -7.12 -5.19
N ASN A 67 17.87 -7.35 -4.22
CA ASN A 67 16.83 -8.37 -4.34
C ASN A 67 15.78 -7.94 -5.36
N LYS A 68 15.25 -8.92 -6.12
CA LYS A 68 14.05 -8.71 -6.93
C LYS A 68 12.87 -8.38 -6.00
N VAL A 69 11.86 -7.68 -6.54
CA VAL A 69 10.59 -7.44 -5.86
C VAL A 69 10.05 -8.79 -5.37
N ALA A 70 9.72 -8.87 -4.09
CA ALA A 70 9.22 -10.08 -3.43
C ALA A 70 7.72 -9.98 -3.14
N LEU A 71 7.18 -8.76 -3.12
CA LEU A 71 5.75 -8.51 -2.97
C LEU A 71 5.37 -7.23 -3.71
N LEU A 72 4.26 -7.27 -4.43
CA LEU A 72 3.59 -6.09 -4.99
C LEU A 72 2.27 -5.88 -4.25
N GLN A 73 2.07 -4.69 -3.68
CA GLN A 73 0.82 -4.31 -3.03
C GLN A 73 0.04 -3.37 -3.95
N ILE A 74 -1.21 -3.71 -4.26
CA ILE A 74 -2.12 -2.80 -4.97
C ILE A 74 -3.42 -2.68 -4.19
N SER A 75 -3.83 -1.46 -3.87
CA SER A 75 -5.00 -1.19 -3.02
C SER A 75 -5.97 -0.20 -3.63
N THR A 76 -7.25 -0.45 -3.39
CA THR A 76 -8.33 0.54 -3.45
C THR A 76 -8.57 1.09 -2.05
N LEU A 77 -9.55 1.99 -1.90
CA LEU A 77 -9.96 2.46 -0.57
C LEU A 77 -10.51 1.34 0.33
N LYS A 78 -10.93 0.20 -0.23
CA LYS A 78 -11.66 -0.86 0.50
C LYS A 78 -10.99 -2.22 0.47
N LYS A 79 -10.07 -2.46 -0.48
CA LYS A 79 -9.43 -3.77 -0.62
C LYS A 79 -7.98 -3.62 -1.07
N CYS A 80 -7.09 -4.41 -0.47
CA CYS A 80 -5.68 -4.50 -0.80
C CYS A 80 -5.35 -5.91 -1.29
N PHE A 81 -4.59 -5.99 -2.38
CA PHE A 81 -4.09 -7.24 -2.96
C PHE A 81 -2.59 -7.31 -2.75
N LEU A 82 -2.13 -8.43 -2.19
CA LEU A 82 -0.72 -8.73 -1.97
C LEU A 82 -0.30 -9.80 -2.99
N LEU A 83 0.34 -9.40 -4.08
CA LEU A 83 0.77 -10.28 -5.16
C LEU A 83 2.18 -10.80 -4.87
N ARG A 84 2.32 -12.13 -4.78
CA ARG A 84 3.55 -12.83 -4.41
C ARG A 84 3.91 -13.94 -5.40
#